data_AF-A0A7C5CKT0-F1
#
_entry.id   AF-A0A7C5CKT0-F1
#
_cell.length_a   1.000
_cell.length_b   1.000
_cell.length_c   1.000
_cell.angle_alpha   90.00
_cell.angle_beta   90.00
_cell.angle_gamma   90.00
#
_symmetry.space_group_name_H-M   'P 1'
#
loop_
_entity.id
_entity.type
_entity.pdbx_description
1 polymer ?
#
loop_
_entity_poly.entity_id
_entity_poly.type
_entity_poly.pdbx_seq_one_letter_code
_entity_poly.pdbx_strand_id
1 'polypeptide(L)'
;MKHRGETMPRRAIPLLFTILLLCTTLDARAGSRLQVVDPWVREGPPVARVLAAFMVLRNPTDRLLVVTAAESPRFGRVELHRSFEENGMMRMAPVERLEIPPGGQITLAPGGYHLMLFDPDQPPKAGEEIPLILHLAGGGRITVEAEVRRGGGEHHHHHH
;
A
#
# COMPACT_ATOMS: atom_id res chain seq x y z
N MET A 1 -33.55 59.82 64.27
CA MET A 1 -32.40 59.02 64.71
C MET A 1 -31.54 58.64 63.51
N LYS A 2 -30.25 58.51 63.81
CA LYS A 2 -29.07 58.36 62.95
C LYS A 2 -29.06 57.04 62.15
N HIS A 3 -28.14 56.98 61.18
CA HIS A 3 -27.54 55.81 60.48
C HIS A 3 -28.04 55.61 59.03
N ARG A 4 -27.29 55.93 57.96
CA ARG A 4 -25.88 55.68 57.53
C ARG A 4 -25.74 54.34 56.78
N GLY A 5 -25.41 54.43 55.49
CA GLY A 5 -24.68 53.43 54.68
C GLY A 5 -25.40 52.10 54.43
N GLU A 6 -25.15 51.30 53.41
CA GLU A 6 -24.17 51.31 52.32
C GLU A 6 -24.66 50.33 51.21
N THR A 7 -23.97 50.38 50.08
CA THR A 7 -23.76 49.29 49.10
C THR A 7 -24.84 48.99 48.05
N MET A 8 -24.47 49.32 46.80
CA MET A 8 -24.95 48.66 45.58
C MET A 8 -24.09 47.41 45.34
N PRO A 9 -24.60 46.36 44.64
CA PRO A 9 -24.18 46.29 43.24
C PRO A 9 -25.29 45.89 42.26
N ARG A 10 -25.29 46.58 41.13
CA ARG A 10 -26.08 46.32 39.92
C ARG A 10 -25.68 44.97 39.34
N ARG A 11 -26.64 44.06 39.26
CA ARG A 11 -26.56 42.86 38.41
C ARG A 11 -27.12 43.21 37.04
N ALA A 12 -26.30 43.02 36.00
CA ALA A 12 -26.66 42.62 34.64
C ALA A 12 -25.50 42.99 33.72
N ILE A 13 -25.06 42.07 32.86
CA ILE A 13 -24.70 42.28 31.44
C ILE A 13 -24.26 40.91 30.86
N PRO A 14 -24.56 40.61 29.58
CA PRO A 14 -24.96 39.30 29.09
C PRO A 14 -23.90 38.54 28.28
N LEU A 15 -24.17 37.24 28.12
CA LEU A 15 -23.91 36.37 26.95
C LEU A 15 -22.85 36.85 25.95
N LEU A 16 -21.59 36.42 26.14
CA LEU A 16 -20.52 36.57 25.15
C LEU A 16 -20.27 35.22 24.45
N PHE A 17 -20.95 35.01 23.33
CA PHE A 17 -20.73 33.87 22.42
C PHE A 17 -19.60 34.25 21.44
N THR A 18 -18.35 34.15 21.87
CA THR A 18 -17.20 34.35 20.96
C THR A 18 -16.70 33.00 20.48
N ILE A 19 -17.15 32.65 19.28
CA ILE A 19 -16.76 31.49 18.48
C ILE A 19 -15.23 31.45 18.32
N LEU A 20 -14.62 30.38 18.85
CA LEU A 20 -13.24 30.00 18.61
C LEU A 20 -13.16 29.40 17.19
N LEU A 21 -12.78 30.22 16.21
CA LEU A 21 -12.48 29.75 14.86
C LEU A 21 -11.11 29.05 14.88
N LEU A 22 -11.11 27.76 15.21
CA LEU A 22 -9.96 26.89 15.05
C LEU A 22 -9.80 26.62 13.55
N CYS A 23 -9.01 27.44 12.86
CA CYS A 23 -8.51 27.12 11.53
C CYS A 23 -7.56 25.92 11.62
N THR A 24 -8.12 24.72 11.62
CA THR A 24 -7.38 23.51 11.32
C THR A 24 -7.02 23.56 9.84
N THR A 25 -5.76 23.86 9.52
CA THR A 25 -5.23 23.61 8.18
C THR A 25 -5.20 22.10 7.98
N LEU A 26 -6.25 21.58 7.34
CA LEU A 26 -6.29 20.20 6.89
C LEU A 26 -5.26 20.08 5.76
N ASP A 27 -4.08 19.55 6.05
CA ASP A 27 -3.10 19.14 5.04
C ASP A 27 -3.63 17.89 4.32
N ALA A 28 -4.67 18.10 3.51
CA ALA A 28 -5.22 17.08 2.64
C ALA A 28 -4.29 16.94 1.43
N ARG A 29 -3.13 16.29 1.60
CA ARG A 29 -2.43 15.64 0.49
C ARG A 29 -3.14 14.35 0.09
N ALA A 30 -4.45 14.44 -0.13
CA ALA A 30 -5.25 13.36 -0.68
C ALA A 30 -5.09 13.39 -2.21
N GLY A 31 -4.13 12.63 -2.74
CA GLY A 31 -4.05 12.36 -4.19
C GLY A 31 -2.66 12.34 -4.83
N SER A 32 -1.57 12.61 -4.10
CA SER A 32 -0.26 12.91 -4.72
C SER A 32 0.77 11.77 -4.71
N ARG A 33 0.34 10.51 -4.54
CA ARG A 33 1.28 9.37 -4.42
C ARG A 33 0.70 8.10 -5.05
N LEU A 34 1.59 7.17 -5.42
CA LEU A 34 1.20 5.83 -5.86
C LEU A 34 0.25 5.21 -4.83
N GLN A 35 -0.92 4.79 -5.29
CA GLN A 35 -1.86 4.02 -4.49
C GLN A 35 -1.64 2.54 -4.76
N VAL A 36 -1.54 1.74 -3.71
CA VAL A 36 -1.45 0.28 -3.80
C VAL A 36 -2.75 -0.28 -3.24
N VAL A 37 -3.43 -1.09 -4.04
CA VAL A 37 -4.74 -1.65 -3.71
C VAL A 37 -4.61 -3.16 -3.64
N ASP A 38 -5.17 -3.73 -2.58
CA ASP A 38 -5.23 -5.17 -2.34
C ASP A 38 -3.87 -5.88 -2.48
N PRO A 39 -2.82 -5.46 -1.74
CA PRO A 39 -1.55 -6.18 -1.72
C PRO A 39 -1.71 -7.53 -1.01
N TRP A 40 -1.23 -8.60 -1.66
CA TRP A 40 -1.25 -9.93 -1.08
C TRP A 40 -0.10 -10.80 -1.55
N VAL A 41 0.27 -11.78 -0.73
CA VAL A 41 1.28 -12.79 -1.03
C VAL A 41 0.60 -14.15 -1.12
N ARG A 42 0.90 -14.92 -2.16
CA ARG A 42 0.39 -16.28 -2.27
C ARG A 42 1.15 -17.19 -1.31
N GLU A 43 0.42 -17.86 -0.41
CA GLU A 43 0.93 -18.93 0.43
C GLU A 43 1.49 -20.06 -0.45
N GLY A 44 2.72 -20.48 -0.16
CA GLY A 44 3.36 -21.63 -0.79
C GLY A 44 3.50 -22.81 0.16
N PRO A 45 3.97 -23.97 -0.31
CA PRO A 45 4.29 -25.08 0.57
C PRO A 45 5.38 -24.68 1.58
N PRO A 46 5.48 -25.35 2.76
CA PRO A 46 6.45 -24.98 3.80
C PRO A 46 7.93 -24.97 3.37
N VAL A 47 8.27 -25.66 2.27
CA VAL A 47 9.64 -25.74 1.72
C VAL A 47 9.90 -24.74 0.59
N ALA A 48 8.93 -23.88 0.26
CA ALA A 48 9.05 -22.92 -0.84
C ALA A 48 10.22 -21.97 -0.60
N ARG A 49 11.09 -21.84 -1.61
CA ARG A 49 12.19 -20.86 -1.65
C ARG A 49 11.81 -19.58 -2.39
N VAL A 50 10.69 -19.62 -3.10
CA VAL A 50 10.19 -18.51 -3.91
C VAL A 50 8.68 -18.43 -3.78
N LEU A 51 8.18 -17.23 -3.54
CA LEU A 51 6.76 -16.89 -3.48
C LEU A 51 6.46 -15.76 -4.46
N ALA A 52 5.17 -15.45 -4.64
CA ALA A 52 4.74 -14.36 -5.49
C ALA A 52 3.81 -13.42 -4.71
N ALA A 53 3.98 -12.10 -4.92
CA ALA A 53 3.07 -11.08 -4.45
C ALA A 53 2.39 -10.33 -5.60
N PHE A 54 1.18 -9.89 -5.31
CA PHE A 54 0.20 -9.35 -6.24
C PHE A 54 -0.47 -8.13 -5.61
N MET A 55 -0.89 -7.18 -6.45
CA MET A 55 -1.49 -5.90 -6.05
C MET A 55 -1.94 -5.12 -7.28
N VAL A 56 -2.78 -4.11 -7.09
CA VAL A 56 -3.04 -3.10 -8.13
C VAL A 56 -2.32 -1.81 -7.78
N LEU A 57 -1.49 -1.33 -8.70
CA LEU A 57 -0.76 -0.07 -8.60
C LEU A 57 -1.53 1.01 -9.37
N ARG A 58 -2.09 2.00 -8.69
CA ARG A 58 -2.83 3.12 -9.28
C ARG A 58 -2.08 4.41 -9.15
N ASN A 59 -1.99 5.16 -10.24
CA ASN A 59 -1.38 6.47 -10.27
C ASN A 59 -2.49 7.54 -10.40
N PRO A 60 -2.96 8.13 -9.28
CA PRO A 60 -3.95 9.21 -9.32
C PRO A 60 -3.37 10.56 -9.75
N THR A 61 -2.05 10.65 -10.00
CA THR A 61 -1.36 11.91 -10.29
C THR A 61 -1.39 12.25 -11.79
N ASP A 62 -0.97 13.47 -12.11
CA ASP A 62 -0.81 13.99 -13.46
C ASP A 62 0.59 13.69 -14.08
N ARG A 63 1.44 12.92 -13.38
CA ARG A 63 2.81 12.59 -13.80
C ARG A 63 3.01 11.09 -13.92
N LEU A 64 3.98 10.68 -14.74
CA LEU A 64 4.41 9.29 -14.81
C LEU A 64 4.99 8.85 -13.46
N LEU A 65 4.53 7.73 -12.91
CA LEU A 65 5.17 7.06 -11.78
C LEU A 65 5.87 5.81 -12.27
N VAL A 66 7.07 5.56 -11.77
CA VAL A 66 7.88 4.40 -12.18
C VAL A 66 8.31 3.65 -10.93
N VAL A 67 7.90 2.39 -10.79
CA VAL A 67 8.43 1.48 -9.76
C VAL A 67 9.67 0.82 -10.33
N THR A 68 10.82 0.98 -9.68
CA THR A 68 12.12 0.47 -10.16
C THR A 68 12.65 -0.70 -9.36
N ALA A 69 12.14 -0.91 -8.15
CA ALA A 69 12.52 -2.02 -7.30
C ALA A 69 11.45 -2.27 -6.23
N ALA A 70 11.54 -3.42 -5.59
CA ALA A 70 10.84 -3.72 -4.36
C ALA A 70 11.77 -4.43 -3.39
N GLU A 71 11.49 -4.36 -2.09
CA GLU A 71 12.19 -5.09 -1.05
C GLU A 71 11.23 -5.48 0.07
N SER A 72 11.64 -6.43 0.91
CA SER A 72 10.91 -6.82 2.12
C SER A 72 11.91 -7.29 3.16
N PRO A 73 11.74 -6.93 4.45
CA PRO A 73 12.59 -7.47 5.52
C PRO A 73 12.40 -8.98 5.74
N ARG A 74 11.35 -9.58 5.16
CA ARG A 74 10.99 -11.01 5.29
C ARG A 74 11.64 -11.91 4.22
N PHE A 75 12.30 -11.31 3.24
CA PHE A 75 12.83 -12.01 2.06
C PHE A 75 14.24 -11.53 1.74
N GLY A 76 15.11 -12.45 1.31
CA GLY A 76 16.47 -12.10 0.90
C GLY A 76 16.52 -11.21 -0.34
N ARG A 77 15.54 -11.34 -1.24
CA ARG A 77 15.42 -10.49 -2.45
C ARG A 77 14.00 -10.43 -2.96
N VAL A 78 13.63 -9.30 -3.56
CA VAL A 78 12.37 -9.13 -4.30
C VAL A 78 12.67 -8.62 -5.71
N GLU A 79 12.03 -9.20 -6.71
CA GLU A 79 12.20 -8.84 -8.12
C GLU A 79 10.85 -8.56 -8.81
N LEU A 80 10.83 -7.61 -9.74
CA LEU A 80 9.68 -7.36 -10.62
C LEU A 80 9.73 -8.36 -11.78
N HIS A 81 8.65 -9.11 -12.02
CA HIS A 81 8.58 -10.11 -13.08
C HIS A 81 7.30 -9.94 -13.92
N ARG A 82 7.32 -10.49 -15.14
CA ARG A 82 6.13 -10.69 -15.98
C ARG A 82 6.03 -12.14 -16.40
N SER A 83 4.81 -12.67 -16.39
CA SER A 83 4.49 -13.92 -17.08
C SER A 83 3.97 -13.61 -18.48
N PHE A 84 4.31 -14.43 -19.46
CA PHE A 84 3.86 -14.29 -20.85
C PHE A 84 3.88 -15.65 -21.55
N GLU A 85 3.04 -15.83 -22.56
CA GLU A 85 3.09 -17.02 -23.40
C GLU A 85 4.16 -16.83 -24.49
N GLU A 86 4.98 -17.85 -24.68
CA GLU A 86 5.92 -17.92 -25.78
C GLU A 86 5.93 -19.35 -26.33
N ASN A 87 5.54 -19.53 -27.59
CA ASN A 87 5.43 -20.83 -28.26
C ASN A 87 4.52 -21.83 -27.51
N GLY A 88 3.36 -21.37 -27.02
CA GLY A 88 2.41 -22.20 -26.28
C GLY A 88 2.88 -22.59 -24.87
N MET A 89 3.98 -22.01 -24.39
CA MET A 89 4.49 -22.25 -23.03
C MET A 89 4.46 -20.94 -22.24
N MET A 90 3.98 -21.02 -20.99
CA MET A 90 4.11 -19.90 -20.06
C MET A 90 5.58 -19.73 -19.66
N ARG A 91 6.10 -18.53 -19.89
CA ARG A 91 7.43 -18.06 -19.49
C ARG A 91 7.28 -16.98 -18.43
N MET A 92 8.33 -16.82 -17.62
CA MET A 92 8.45 -15.73 -16.66
C MET A 92 9.81 -15.06 -16.88
N ALA A 93 9.84 -13.74 -16.86
CA ALA A 93 11.08 -12.98 -16.99
C ALA A 93 11.09 -11.77 -16.05
N PRO A 94 12.26 -11.41 -15.50
CA PRO A 94 12.41 -10.17 -14.76
C PRO A 94 12.15 -8.96 -15.67
N VAL A 95 11.66 -7.89 -15.08
CA VAL A 95 11.51 -6.58 -15.72
C VAL A 95 12.21 -5.53 -14.87
N GLU A 96 12.82 -4.54 -15.52
CA GLU A 96 13.61 -3.53 -14.81
C GLU A 96 12.75 -2.52 -14.04
N ARG A 97 11.53 -2.25 -14.54
CA ARG A 97 10.64 -1.24 -13.99
C ARG A 97 9.19 -1.45 -14.42
N LEU A 98 8.27 -0.86 -13.67
CA LEU A 98 6.86 -0.73 -14.02
C LEU A 98 6.52 0.75 -14.18
N GLU A 99 6.12 1.15 -15.38
CA GLU A 99 5.73 2.51 -15.72
C GLU A 99 4.22 2.67 -15.65
N ILE A 100 3.73 3.50 -14.73
CA ILE A 100 2.31 3.67 -14.45
C ILE A 100 1.91 5.07 -14.94
N PRO A 101 1.22 5.20 -16.09
CA PRO A 101 0.87 6.49 -16.68
C PRO A 101 0.04 7.37 -15.73
N PRO A 102 0.03 8.70 -15.92
CA PRO A 102 -0.89 9.61 -15.24
C PRO A 102 -2.34 9.11 -15.31
N GLY A 103 -3.05 9.08 -14.19
CA GLY A 103 -4.42 8.55 -14.10
C GLY A 103 -4.56 7.05 -14.40
N GLY A 104 -3.45 6.35 -14.65
CA GLY A 104 -3.41 4.95 -15.08
C GLY A 104 -3.24 3.97 -13.92
N GLN A 105 -3.20 2.68 -14.27
CA GLN A 105 -2.91 1.61 -13.33
C GLN A 105 -2.19 0.43 -13.98
N ILE A 106 -1.44 -0.32 -13.17
CA ILE A 106 -0.89 -1.64 -13.52
C ILE A 106 -1.45 -2.65 -12.51
N THR A 107 -1.88 -3.80 -13.02
CA THR A 107 -2.31 -4.94 -12.18
C THR A 107 -1.20 -5.98 -12.12
N LEU A 108 -0.76 -6.30 -10.92
CA LEU A 108 0.08 -7.45 -10.64
C LEU A 108 -0.84 -8.60 -10.22
N ALA A 109 -0.99 -9.60 -11.08
CA ALA A 109 -1.89 -10.73 -10.90
C ALA A 109 -1.27 -12.02 -11.48
N PRO A 110 -1.75 -13.21 -11.06
CA PRO A 110 -1.32 -14.48 -11.65
C PRO A 110 -1.41 -14.45 -13.18
N GLY A 111 -0.37 -14.96 -13.86
CA GLY A 111 -0.29 -14.95 -15.33
C GLY A 111 0.09 -13.60 -15.96
N GLY A 112 0.25 -12.54 -15.16
CA GLY A 112 0.72 -11.22 -15.62
C GLY A 112 1.96 -10.74 -14.88
N TYR A 113 2.01 -9.46 -14.57
CA TYR A 113 3.05 -8.88 -13.71
C TYR A 113 2.91 -9.39 -12.27
N HIS A 114 4.02 -9.52 -11.57
CA HIS A 114 4.05 -9.93 -10.16
C HIS A 114 5.40 -9.59 -9.52
N LEU A 115 5.45 -9.60 -8.19
CA LEU A 115 6.71 -9.58 -7.46
C LEU A 115 7.12 -11.01 -7.16
N MET A 116 8.34 -11.40 -7.53
CA MET A 116 8.95 -12.64 -7.08
C MET A 116 9.69 -12.38 -5.76
N LEU A 117 9.34 -13.13 -4.72
CA LEU A 117 9.88 -13.01 -3.37
C LEU A 117 10.79 -14.21 -3.11
N PHE A 118 12.10 -13.99 -2.99
CA PHE A 118 13.10 -15.04 -2.85
C PHE A 118 13.58 -15.17 -1.42
N ASP A 119 13.92 -16.40 -1.03
CA ASP A 119 14.57 -16.73 0.23
C ASP A 119 13.81 -16.17 1.45
N PRO A 120 12.58 -16.64 1.70
CA PRO A 120 11.83 -16.26 2.90
C PRO A 120 12.63 -16.62 4.16
N ASP A 121 12.67 -15.70 5.12
CA ASP A 121 13.29 -15.91 6.44
C ASP A 121 12.61 -17.06 7.22
N GLN A 122 11.29 -17.15 7.10
CA GLN A 122 10.44 -18.25 7.55
C GLN A 122 9.27 -18.46 6.58
N PRO A 123 8.68 -19.66 6.51
CA PRO A 123 7.50 -19.90 5.67
C PRO A 123 6.32 -19.02 6.12
N PRO A 124 5.81 -18.11 5.26
CA PRO A 124 4.64 -17.31 5.59
C PRO A 124 3.38 -18.17 5.56
N LYS A 125 2.46 -17.93 6.50
CA LYS A 125 1.18 -18.64 6.59
C LYS A 125 0.01 -17.72 6.29
N ALA A 126 -1.06 -18.28 5.77
CA ALA A 126 -2.28 -17.53 5.49
C ALA A 126 -2.77 -16.73 6.72
N GLY A 127 -3.17 -15.47 6.49
CA GLY A 127 -3.58 -14.52 7.53
C GLY A 127 -2.44 -13.73 8.16
N GLU A 128 -1.17 -14.04 7.88
CA GLU A 128 -0.04 -13.16 8.21
C GLU A 128 -0.02 -11.92 7.29
N GLU A 129 0.62 -10.84 7.74
CA GLU A 129 0.92 -9.67 6.93
C GLU A 129 2.43 -9.59 6.68
N ILE A 130 2.80 -9.29 5.44
CA ILE A 130 4.18 -9.14 5.00
C ILE A 130 4.41 -7.69 4.55
N PRO A 131 5.33 -6.95 5.19
CA PRO A 131 5.68 -5.62 4.73
C PRO A 131 6.43 -5.71 3.39
N LEU A 132 5.92 -5.00 2.39
CA LEU A 132 6.54 -4.80 1.08
C LEU A 132 6.84 -3.32 0.88
N ILE A 133 8.05 -3.02 0.40
CA ILE A 133 8.51 -1.66 0.14
C ILE A 133 8.72 -1.51 -1.37
N LEU A 134 7.96 -0.63 -2.02
CA LEU A 134 8.10 -0.31 -3.44
C LEU A 134 8.93 0.97 -3.61
N HIS A 135 9.96 0.90 -4.44
CA HIS A 135 10.84 2.03 -4.74
C HIS A 135 10.39 2.72 -6.02
N LEU A 136 10.16 4.02 -5.92
CA LEU A 136 9.83 4.88 -7.05
C LEU A 136 11.10 5.53 -7.61
N ALA A 137 11.14 5.72 -8.93
CA ALA A 137 12.11 6.59 -9.56
C ALA A 137 12.06 7.98 -8.90
N GLY A 138 13.22 8.55 -8.59
CA GLY A 138 13.33 9.80 -7.81
C GLY A 138 13.42 9.61 -6.29
N GLY A 139 13.51 8.36 -5.80
CA GLY A 139 13.88 8.05 -4.41
C GLY A 139 12.72 7.90 -3.43
N GLY A 140 11.47 7.98 -3.91
CA GLY A 140 10.29 7.73 -3.08
C GLY A 140 10.13 6.26 -2.70
N ARG A 141 9.62 5.97 -1.50
CA ARG A 141 9.37 4.59 -1.02
C ARG A 141 7.97 4.40 -0.46
N ILE A 142 7.21 3.44 -0.99
CA ILE A 142 5.86 3.09 -0.50
C ILE A 142 5.95 1.81 0.28
N THR A 143 5.57 1.83 1.56
CA THR A 143 5.44 0.61 2.36
C THR A 143 3.98 0.20 2.40
N VAL A 144 3.72 -1.10 2.20
CA VAL A 144 2.39 -1.70 2.28
C VAL A 144 2.47 -3.02 3.05
N GLU A 145 1.42 -3.34 3.78
CA GLU A 145 1.24 -4.66 4.39
C GLU A 145 0.49 -5.56 3.41
N ALA A 146 1.13 -6.64 2.96
CA ALA A 146 0.55 -7.61 2.04
C ALA A 146 0.05 -8.83 2.80
N GLU A 147 -1.26 -9.08 2.75
CA GLU A 147 -1.86 -10.24 3.40
C GLU A 147 -1.42 -11.55 2.72
N VAL A 148 -1.00 -12.54 3.49
CA VAL A 148 -0.73 -13.88 2.98
C VAL A 148 -2.05 -14.60 2.78
N ARG A 149 -2.32 -15.03 1.55
CA ARG A 149 -3.56 -15.72 1.17
C ARG A 149 -3.26 -17.07 0.58
N ARG A 150 -4.14 -18.04 0.86
CA ARG A 150 -4.16 -19.30 0.11
C ARG A 150 -4.40 -18.99 -1.36
N GLY A 151 -3.47 -19.39 -2.21
CA GLY A 151 -3.72 -19.36 -3.64
C GLY A 151 -4.84 -20.32 -4.00
N GLY A 152 -5.75 -19.92 -4.89
CA GLY A 152 -6.60 -20.88 -5.59
C GLY A 152 -5.68 -21.86 -6.31
N GLY A 153 -5.75 -23.14 -5.92
CA GLY A 153 -4.90 -24.18 -6.50
C GLY A 153 -5.28 -24.42 -7.95
N GLU A 154 -4.48 -23.94 -8.89
CA GLU A 154 -4.43 -24.56 -10.21
C GLU A 154 -3.58 -25.82 -10.08
N HIS A 155 -4.25 -26.88 -9.62
CA HIS A 155 -3.80 -28.25 -9.78
C HIS A 155 -3.87 -28.60 -11.28
N HIS A 156 -2.88 -28.18 -12.06
CA HIS A 156 -2.67 -28.77 -13.38
C HIS A 156 -2.01 -30.15 -13.18
N HIS A 157 -2.85 -31.14 -12.91
CA HIS A 157 -2.50 -32.54 -13.09
C HIS A 157 -2.26 -32.80 -14.58
N HIS A 158 -1.04 -32.57 -15.05
CA HIS A 158 -0.56 -33.20 -16.28
C HIS A 158 -0.28 -34.67 -15.96
N HIS A 159 -1.28 -35.53 -16.12
CA HIS A 159 -1.06 -36.94 -16.37
C HIS A 159 -0.43 -37.08 -17.75
N HIS A 160 0.75 -37.69 -17.80
CA HIS A 160 1.24 -38.43 -18.96
C HIS A 160 0.99 -39.91 -18.72
#